data_AF-A0A379TLE6-F1
#
_entry.id   AF-A0A379TLE6-F1
#
_cell.length_a   1.000
_cell.length_b   1.000
_cell.length_c   1.000
_cell.angle_alpha   90.00
_cell.angle_beta   90.00
_cell.angle_gamma   90.00
#
_symmetry.space_group_name_H-M   'P 1'
#
loop_
_entity.id
_entity.type
_entity.pdbx_description
1 polymer ?
#
loop_
_entity_poly.entity_id
_entity_poly.type
_entity_poly.pdbx_seq_one_letter_code
_entity_poly.pdbx_strand_id
1 'polypeptide(L)'
;MTSFGKRVMWNWKWNSDNYPQLDSRIKQWKEEGIQFLSYINPYVASDKDLCAEAAKHGYLAKDATGGDYLVEFGEFYGGVVDLTNPEAYDWFKDVIKKNMIALGCSGWMADFGEYLPTDTYLHNGVSAEIMHNAWPALWAKCNYDAFTGDRQTRRDPVLLCAPVIPVVRSIPP
;
A
#
# COMPACT_ATOMS: atom_id res chain seq x y z
N MET A 1 -9.79 18.94 -0.91
CA MET A 1 -9.69 19.47 0.47
C MET A 1 -10.90 18.96 1.19
N THR A 2 -10.74 18.26 2.31
CA THR A 2 -11.88 17.69 3.02
C THR A 2 -12.33 18.60 4.15
N SER A 3 -13.55 18.43 4.70
CA SER A 3 -13.99 19.15 5.90
C SER A 3 -13.07 18.94 7.11
N PHE A 4 -12.39 17.79 7.18
CA PHE A 4 -11.37 17.47 8.19
C PHE A 4 -9.99 18.11 7.94
N GLY A 5 -9.81 18.83 6.84
CA GLY A 5 -8.54 19.48 6.45
C GLY A 5 -7.89 18.90 5.19
N LYS A 6 -6.57 19.12 5.03
CA LYS A 6 -5.79 18.57 3.92
C LYS A 6 -5.40 17.13 4.24
N ARG A 7 -5.71 16.20 3.34
CA ARG A 7 -5.37 14.78 3.44
C ARG A 7 -4.48 14.35 2.27
N VAL A 8 -3.73 13.27 2.48
CA VAL A 8 -2.90 12.67 1.44
C VAL A 8 -3.79 12.08 0.35
N MET A 9 -3.39 12.25 -0.90
CA MET A 9 -4.05 11.61 -2.03
C MET A 9 -3.64 10.14 -2.13
N TRP A 10 -4.58 9.20 -1.97
CA TRP A 10 -4.30 7.76 -1.94
C TRP A 10 -4.13 7.18 -3.35
N ASN A 11 -3.12 7.67 -4.06
CA ASN A 11 -2.69 7.18 -5.36
C ASN A 11 -1.17 7.15 -5.36
N TRP A 12 -0.60 5.98 -5.04
CA TRP A 12 0.79 5.73 -4.66
C TRP A 12 1.80 5.96 -5.80
N LYS A 13 1.86 7.19 -6.28
CA LYS A 13 2.72 7.73 -7.34
C LYS A 13 3.20 9.10 -6.88
N TRP A 14 4.45 9.42 -7.21
CA TRP A 14 4.96 10.77 -6.98
C TRP A 14 4.09 11.81 -7.71
N ASN A 15 3.70 12.85 -6.99
CA ASN A 15 3.01 14.02 -7.54
C ASN A 15 4.02 15.15 -7.75
N SER A 16 4.35 15.43 -9.02
CA SER A 16 5.30 16.47 -9.42
C SER A 16 4.79 17.90 -9.24
N ASP A 17 3.47 18.10 -9.18
CA ASP A 17 2.89 19.42 -8.94
C ASP A 17 3.10 19.85 -7.48
N ASN A 18 2.93 18.90 -6.56
CA ASN A 18 3.18 19.14 -5.13
C ASN A 18 4.68 19.12 -4.79
N TYR A 19 5.45 18.22 -5.42
CA TYR A 19 6.87 18.04 -5.18
C TYR A 19 7.65 18.10 -6.50
N PRO A 20 7.83 19.28 -7.10
CA PRO A 20 8.58 19.40 -8.34
C PRO A 20 10.03 18.94 -8.17
N GLN A 21 10.56 18.25 -9.19
CA GLN A 21 11.95 17.77 -9.25
C GLN A 21 12.39 16.81 -8.12
N LEU A 22 11.43 16.14 -7.46
CA LEU A 22 11.71 15.25 -6.32
C LEU A 22 12.71 14.15 -6.66
N ASP A 23 12.63 13.56 -7.85
CA ASP A 23 13.55 12.55 -8.36
C ASP A 23 15.02 12.99 -8.35
N SER A 24 15.29 14.23 -8.77
CA SER A 24 16.64 14.80 -8.72
C SER A 24 17.04 15.19 -7.29
N ARG A 25 16.08 15.71 -6.51
CA ARG A 25 16.32 16.18 -5.15
C ARG A 25 16.63 15.03 -4.18
N ILE A 26 15.99 13.87 -4.34
CA ILE A 26 16.29 12.66 -3.56
C ILE A 26 17.76 12.25 -3.76
N LYS A 27 18.30 12.36 -4.98
CA LYS A 27 19.71 12.04 -5.27
C LYS A 27 20.65 13.01 -4.55
N GLN A 28 20.37 14.32 -4.62
CA GLN A 28 21.15 15.35 -3.92
C GLN A 28 21.15 15.13 -2.40
N TRP A 29 19.98 14.92 -1.81
CA TRP A 29 19.87 14.63 -0.37
C TRP A 29 20.64 13.37 0.02
N LYS A 30 20.63 12.34 -0.83
CA LYS A 30 21.40 11.13 -0.57
C LYS A 30 22.91 11.39 -0.56
N GLU A 31 23.42 12.26 -1.43
CA GLU A 31 24.83 12.70 -1.42
C GLU A 31 25.17 13.48 -0.14
N GLU A 32 24.22 14.21 0.42
CA GLU A 32 24.32 14.91 1.70
C GLU A 32 24.09 14.00 2.93
N GLY A 33 23.83 12.71 2.74
CA GLY A 33 23.54 11.76 3.81
C GLY A 33 22.12 11.81 4.37
N ILE A 34 21.21 12.53 3.72
CA ILE A 34 19.80 12.70 4.09
C ILE A 34 18.94 11.68 3.32
N GLN A 35 18.11 10.93 4.05
CA GLN A 35 17.20 9.94 3.48
C GLN A 35 15.80 10.54 3.25
N PHE A 36 15.16 10.16 2.15
CA PHE A 36 13.76 10.50 1.87
C PHE A 36 12.85 9.32 2.18
N LEU A 37 11.79 9.57 2.94
CA LEU A 37 10.75 8.60 3.28
C LEU A 37 9.41 9.04 2.69
N SER A 38 8.59 8.08 2.29
CA SER A 38 7.26 8.31 1.69
C SER A 38 6.14 7.66 2.51
N TYR A 39 4.93 7.54 1.94
CA TYR A 39 3.74 7.03 2.62
C TYR A 39 2.92 6.16 1.67
N ILE A 40 2.38 5.05 2.17
CA ILE A 40 1.47 4.15 1.45
C ILE A 40 0.54 3.42 2.43
N ASN A 41 -0.66 3.06 1.97
CA ASN A 41 -1.58 2.16 2.69
C ASN A 41 -2.25 1.18 1.70
N PRO A 42 -2.97 0.13 2.15
CA PRO A 42 -3.50 -0.92 1.27
C PRO A 42 -4.81 -0.57 0.56
N TYR A 43 -5.17 0.72 0.51
CA TYR A 43 -6.32 1.22 -0.26
C TYR A 43 -5.87 2.03 -1.47
N VAL A 44 -6.75 2.19 -2.45
CA VAL A 44 -6.52 3.04 -3.63
C VAL A 44 -7.72 3.95 -3.87
N ALA A 45 -7.49 5.26 -4.05
CA ALA A 45 -8.57 6.22 -4.24
C ALA A 45 -9.36 5.93 -5.52
N SER A 46 -10.68 5.80 -5.39
CA SER A 46 -11.60 5.43 -6.47
C SER A 46 -11.58 6.37 -7.68
N ASP A 47 -11.22 7.64 -7.49
CA ASP A 47 -11.15 8.67 -8.52
C ASP A 47 -9.75 8.81 -9.15
N LYS A 48 -8.92 7.76 -9.08
CA LYS A 48 -7.50 7.76 -9.52
C LYS A 48 -7.09 6.50 -10.27
N ASP A 49 -5.99 6.63 -11.01
CA ASP A 49 -5.48 5.62 -11.94
C ASP A 49 -5.31 4.23 -11.32
N LEU A 50 -4.71 4.12 -10.12
CA LEU A 50 -4.43 2.81 -9.52
C LEU A 50 -5.71 2.04 -9.17
N CYS A 51 -6.78 2.73 -8.78
CA CYS A 51 -8.06 2.07 -8.52
C CYS A 51 -8.72 1.65 -9.83
N ALA A 52 -8.65 2.46 -10.89
CA ALA A 52 -9.17 2.10 -12.20
C ALA A 52 -8.43 0.87 -12.80
N GLU A 53 -7.11 0.80 -12.62
CA GLU A 53 -6.31 -0.36 -13.00
C GLU A 53 -6.70 -1.60 -12.17
N ALA A 54 -6.77 -1.47 -10.85
CA ALA A 54 -7.16 -2.56 -9.97
C ALA A 54 -8.55 -3.12 -10.29
N ALA A 55 -9.54 -2.25 -10.53
CA ALA A 55 -10.90 -2.63 -10.91
C ALA A 55 -10.92 -3.41 -12.23
N LYS A 56 -10.19 -2.93 -13.26
CA LYS A 56 -10.10 -3.58 -14.57
C LYS A 56 -9.56 -5.01 -14.49
N HIS A 57 -8.62 -5.27 -13.58
CA HIS A 57 -7.97 -6.56 -13.41
C HIS A 57 -8.61 -7.44 -12.31
N GLY A 58 -9.66 -6.95 -11.63
CA GLY A 58 -10.30 -7.70 -10.55
C GLY A 58 -9.44 -7.83 -9.29
N TYR A 59 -8.61 -6.82 -9.01
CA TYR A 59 -7.70 -6.80 -7.87
C TYR A 59 -8.31 -6.22 -6.59
N LEU A 60 -9.55 -5.72 -6.65
CA LEU A 60 -10.26 -5.21 -5.49
C LEU A 60 -11.11 -6.30 -4.84
N ALA A 61 -11.21 -6.25 -3.51
CA ALA A 61 -12.15 -7.07 -2.77
C ALA A 61 -13.58 -6.77 -3.24
N LYS A 62 -14.50 -7.72 -3.08
CA LYS A 62 -15.86 -7.62 -3.60
C LYS A 62 -16.89 -7.36 -2.51
N ASP A 63 -18.02 -6.77 -2.88
CA ASP A 63 -19.22 -6.72 -2.05
C ASP A 63 -20.13 -7.94 -2.28
N ALA A 64 -21.24 -8.02 -1.54
CA ALA A 64 -22.20 -9.11 -1.65
C ALA A 64 -22.90 -9.22 -3.02
N THR A 65 -22.86 -8.17 -3.84
CA THR A 65 -23.42 -8.14 -5.19
C THR A 65 -22.40 -8.56 -6.25
N GLY A 66 -21.12 -8.73 -5.86
CA GLY A 66 -20.00 -9.01 -6.75
C GLY A 66 -19.35 -7.75 -7.34
N GLY A 67 -19.77 -6.55 -6.91
CA GLY A 67 -19.14 -5.28 -7.26
C GLY A 67 -17.83 -5.05 -6.53
N ASP A 68 -17.02 -4.08 -6.98
CA ASP A 68 -15.81 -3.67 -6.28
C ASP A 68 -16.16 -2.98 -4.96
N TYR A 69 -15.53 -3.42 -3.87
CA TYR A 69 -15.79 -2.89 -2.54
C TYR A 69 -15.08 -1.54 -2.35
N LEU A 70 -15.88 -0.50 -2.13
CA LEU A 70 -15.42 0.86 -1.86
C LEU A 70 -15.73 1.27 -0.43
N VAL A 71 -14.69 1.60 0.34
CA VAL A 71 -14.82 2.11 1.71
C VAL A 71 -14.92 3.63 1.68
N GLU A 72 -15.91 4.19 2.38
CA GLU A 72 -16.02 5.64 2.57
C GLU A 72 -15.06 6.11 3.66
N PHE A 73 -14.15 7.03 3.31
CA PHE A 73 -13.18 7.58 4.24
C PHE A 73 -13.50 9.02 4.67
N GLY A 74 -14.75 9.46 4.59
CA GLY A 74 -15.14 10.84 4.87
C GLY A 74 -14.78 11.76 3.70
N GLU A 75 -15.68 11.79 2.72
CA GLU A 75 -15.65 12.60 1.48
C GLU A 75 -14.83 12.05 0.30
N PHE A 76 -14.23 10.86 0.43
CA PHE A 76 -13.74 10.11 -0.72
C PHE A 76 -13.87 8.60 -0.47
N TYR A 77 -13.85 7.84 -1.55
CA TYR A 77 -13.93 6.38 -1.51
C TYR A 77 -12.60 5.74 -1.87
N GLY A 78 -12.22 4.70 -1.13
CA GLY A 78 -11.03 3.89 -1.40
C GLY A 78 -11.42 2.45 -1.72
N GLY A 79 -10.92 1.92 -2.84
CA GLY A 79 -10.99 0.49 -3.13
C GLY A 79 -10.04 -0.29 -2.23
N VAL A 80 -10.51 -1.44 -1.72
CA VAL A 80 -9.71 -2.36 -0.91
C VAL A 80 -8.92 -3.29 -1.84
N VAL A 81 -7.60 -3.16 -1.89
CA VAL A 81 -6.76 -4.08 -2.68
C VAL A 81 -6.81 -5.46 -2.04
N ASP A 82 -7.26 -6.48 -2.77
CA ASP A 82 -7.39 -7.84 -2.24
C ASP A 82 -6.04 -8.54 -2.17
N LEU A 83 -5.36 -8.42 -1.03
CA LEU A 83 -4.05 -9.05 -0.82
C LEU A 83 -4.12 -10.59 -0.77
N THR A 84 -5.31 -11.19 -0.76
CA THR A 84 -5.49 -12.65 -0.87
C THR A 84 -5.50 -13.15 -2.31
N ASN A 85 -5.72 -12.24 -3.27
CA ASN A 85 -5.53 -12.51 -4.69
C ASN A 85 -4.02 -12.43 -5.01
N PRO A 86 -3.37 -13.52 -5.44
CA PRO A 86 -1.94 -13.52 -5.73
C PRO A 86 -1.53 -12.49 -6.79
N GLU A 87 -2.37 -12.26 -7.81
CA GLU A 87 -2.07 -11.30 -8.87
C GLU A 87 -2.16 -9.85 -8.36
N ALA A 88 -3.16 -9.55 -7.53
CA ALA A 88 -3.29 -8.25 -6.88
C ALA A 88 -2.14 -8.00 -5.89
N TYR A 89 -1.75 -9.02 -5.14
CA TYR A 89 -0.61 -8.98 -4.22
C TYR A 89 0.69 -8.64 -4.97
N ASP A 90 0.97 -9.36 -6.05
CA ASP A 90 2.17 -9.12 -6.87
C ASP A 90 2.13 -7.76 -7.57
N TRP A 91 0.96 -7.35 -8.05
CA TRP A 91 0.75 -6.02 -8.62
C TRP A 91 1.04 -4.92 -7.61
N PHE A 92 0.52 -5.01 -6.38
CA PHE A 92 0.70 -3.97 -5.39
C PHE A 92 2.14 -3.90 -4.86
N LYS A 93 2.80 -5.06 -4.76
CA LYS A 93 4.25 -5.15 -4.54
C LYS A 93 5.03 -4.44 -5.65
N ASP A 94 4.61 -4.59 -6.91
CA ASP A 94 5.23 -3.91 -8.04
C ASP A 94 4.97 -2.40 -8.04
N VAL A 95 3.81 -1.93 -7.57
CA VAL A 95 3.52 -0.50 -7.32
C VAL A 95 4.55 0.06 -6.33
N ILE A 96 4.80 -0.61 -5.21
CA ILE A 96 5.83 -0.20 -4.23
C ILE A 96 7.21 -0.14 -4.88
N LYS A 97 7.61 -1.20 -5.60
CA LYS A 97 8.93 -1.28 -6.26
C LYS A 97 9.13 -0.16 -7.27
N LYS A 98 8.15 0.06 -8.16
CA LYS A 98 8.26 1.03 -9.27
C LYS A 98 8.12 2.47 -8.79
N ASN A 99 7.17 2.74 -7.89
CA ASN A 99 6.80 4.12 -7.57
C ASN A 99 7.51 4.66 -6.32
N MET A 100 8.08 3.79 -5.48
CA MET A 100 8.74 4.19 -4.23
C MET A 100 10.22 3.80 -4.24
N ILE A 101 10.54 2.51 -4.38
CA ILE A 101 11.93 2.03 -4.34
C ILE A 101 12.75 2.58 -5.52
N ALA A 102 12.23 2.46 -6.74
CA ALA A 102 12.92 2.95 -7.94
C ALA A 102 13.01 4.48 -8.00
N LEU A 103 12.07 5.21 -7.37
CA LEU A 103 12.16 6.66 -7.19
C LEU A 103 13.33 7.06 -6.28
N GLY A 104 13.77 6.16 -5.39
CA GLY A 104 14.88 6.37 -4.47
C GLY A 104 14.44 6.57 -3.00
N CYS A 105 13.18 6.30 -2.67
CA CYS A 105 12.72 6.28 -1.28
C CYS A 105 13.52 5.26 -0.48
N SER A 106 13.99 5.66 0.69
CA SER A 106 14.77 4.80 1.60
C SER A 106 13.93 4.25 2.76
N GLY A 107 12.63 4.47 2.69
CA GLY A 107 11.65 4.00 3.65
C GLY A 107 10.29 4.62 3.40
N TRP A 108 9.30 4.14 4.12
CA TRP A 108 7.97 4.73 4.14
C TRP A 108 7.19 4.32 5.38
N MET A 109 6.17 5.11 5.68
CA MET A 109 5.10 4.67 6.54
C MET A 109 4.17 3.75 5.73
N ALA A 110 4.09 2.49 6.15
CA ALA A 110 3.09 1.54 5.69
C ALA A 110 1.92 1.58 6.67
N ASP A 111 0.97 2.44 6.34
CA ASP A 111 -0.15 2.77 7.21
C ASP A 111 -1.33 1.83 6.98
N PHE A 112 -2.30 1.86 7.89
CA PHE A 112 -3.47 0.98 7.93
C PHE A 112 -3.13 -0.52 7.93
N GLY A 113 -4.18 -1.34 7.86
CA GLY A 113 -4.14 -2.79 7.95
C GLY A 113 -5.24 -3.30 8.89
N GLU A 114 -5.69 -2.47 9.82
CA GLU A 114 -6.68 -2.77 10.86
C GLU A 114 -8.14 -2.61 10.43
N TYR A 115 -8.41 -2.15 9.20
CA TYR A 115 -9.76 -1.74 8.79
C TYR A 115 -10.27 -2.47 7.55
N LEU A 116 -9.99 -3.78 7.43
CA LEU A 116 -10.67 -4.62 6.45
C LEU A 116 -12.16 -4.76 6.83
N PRO A 117 -13.12 -4.30 6.02
CA PRO A 117 -14.54 -4.46 6.33
C PRO A 117 -14.94 -5.93 6.38
N THR A 118 -15.71 -6.32 7.40
CA THR A 118 -16.08 -7.72 7.68
C THR A 118 -17.10 -8.31 6.70
N ASP A 119 -17.67 -7.48 5.84
CA ASP A 119 -18.62 -7.80 4.77
C ASP A 119 -17.98 -7.78 3.37
N THR A 120 -16.64 -7.74 3.30
CA THR A 120 -15.89 -7.98 2.07
C THR A 120 -15.88 -9.46 1.69
N TYR A 121 -15.85 -9.71 0.39
CA TYR A 121 -15.68 -11.04 -0.21
C TYR A 121 -14.30 -11.09 -0.87
N LEU A 122 -13.46 -12.00 -0.38
CA LEU A 122 -12.06 -12.12 -0.73
C LEU A 122 -11.82 -13.28 -1.70
N HIS A 123 -10.80 -13.15 -2.54
CA HIS A 123 -10.44 -14.12 -3.57
C HIS A 123 -10.15 -15.51 -3.02
N ASN A 124 -9.56 -15.63 -1.83
CA ASN A 124 -9.29 -16.92 -1.21
C ASN A 124 -10.53 -17.62 -0.60
N GLY A 125 -11.71 -16.98 -0.61
CA GLY A 125 -12.96 -17.51 -0.08
C GLY A 125 -13.04 -17.59 1.43
N VAL A 126 -12.03 -17.10 2.18
CA VAL A 126 -12.06 -17.05 3.64
C VAL A 126 -12.91 -15.86 4.07
N SER A 127 -13.74 -16.05 5.11
CA SER A 127 -14.55 -14.97 5.69
C SER A 127 -13.70 -13.77 6.07
N ALA A 128 -14.18 -12.57 5.73
CA ALA A 128 -13.52 -11.32 6.11
C ALA A 128 -13.47 -11.10 7.63
N GLU A 129 -14.36 -11.71 8.42
CA GLU A 129 -14.27 -11.70 9.89
C GLU A 129 -12.99 -12.39 10.40
N ILE A 130 -12.53 -13.43 9.72
CA ILE A 130 -11.27 -14.11 10.02
C ILE A 130 -10.11 -13.30 9.45
N MET A 131 -10.22 -12.87 8.19
CA MET A 131 -9.15 -12.17 7.49
C MET A 131 -8.87 -10.77 8.05
N HIS A 132 -9.83 -10.14 8.73
CA HIS A 132 -9.68 -8.83 9.35
C HIS A 132 -8.45 -8.77 10.26
N ASN A 133 -8.29 -9.77 11.14
CA ASN A 133 -7.14 -9.83 12.05
C ASN A 133 -5.85 -10.30 11.37
N ALA A 134 -5.94 -11.01 10.25
CA ALA A 134 -4.77 -11.44 9.47
C ALA A 134 -4.24 -10.33 8.55
N TRP A 135 -5.07 -9.33 8.23
CA TRP A 135 -4.79 -8.30 7.23
C TRP A 135 -3.54 -7.47 7.52
N PRO A 136 -3.28 -6.99 8.76
CA PRO A 136 -2.07 -6.23 9.06
C PRO A 136 -0.78 -7.01 8.75
N ALA A 137 -0.77 -8.31 9.06
CA ALA A 137 0.39 -9.18 8.80
C ALA A 137 0.58 -9.45 7.31
N LEU A 138 -0.52 -9.64 6.56
CA LEU A 138 -0.47 -9.83 5.11
C LEU A 138 0.02 -8.56 4.39
N TRP A 139 -0.43 -7.39 4.85
CA TRP A 139 0.05 -6.09 4.38
C TRP A 139 1.54 -5.87 4.69
N ALA A 140 1.97 -6.15 5.92
CA ALA A 140 3.37 -6.08 6.30
C ALA A 140 4.24 -7.02 5.45
N LYS A 141 3.76 -8.24 5.15
CA LYS A 141 4.44 -9.19 4.26
C LYS A 141 4.58 -8.63 2.84
N CYS A 142 3.55 -8.00 2.28
CA CYS A 142 3.63 -7.37 0.94
C CYS A 142 4.76 -6.34 0.86
N ASN A 143 4.86 -5.47 1.87
CA ASN A 143 5.96 -4.49 1.97
C ASN A 143 7.32 -5.17 2.11
N TYR A 144 7.43 -6.20 2.97
CA TYR A 144 8.66 -6.96 3.16
C TYR A 144 9.12 -7.65 1.86
N ASP A 145 8.19 -8.28 1.13
CA ASP A 145 8.47 -8.97 -0.13
C ASP A 145 8.89 -7.98 -1.23
N ALA A 146 8.33 -6.77 -1.25
CA ALA A 146 8.76 -5.70 -2.15
C ALA A 146 10.24 -5.35 -1.95
N PHE A 147 10.72 -5.36 -0.71
CA PHE A 147 12.12 -5.10 -0.38
C PHE A 147 13.05 -6.30 -0.62
N THR A 148 12.67 -7.49 -0.19
CA THR A 148 13.55 -8.66 -0.26
C THR A 148 13.83 -9.11 -1.68
N GLY A 149 12.90 -8.89 -2.61
CA GLY A 149 13.12 -9.13 -4.03
C GLY A 149 14.21 -8.25 -4.67
N ASP A 150 14.62 -7.14 -4.03
CA ASP A 150 15.58 -6.15 -4.57
C ASP A 150 16.90 -6.09 -3.77
N ARG A 151 17.12 -7.04 -2.85
CA ARG A 151 18.23 -7.06 -1.86
C ARG A 151 19.66 -7.17 -2.40
N GLN A 152 19.88 -7.18 -3.71
CA GLN A 152 21.25 -7.31 -4.22
C GLN A 152 22.13 -6.08 -4.02
N THR A 153 21.62 -4.89 -3.63
CA THR A 153 22.46 -3.67 -3.73
C THR A 153 22.35 -2.53 -2.70
N ARG A 154 21.52 -2.56 -1.63
CA ARG A 154 21.35 -1.35 -0.76
C ARG A 154 21.32 -1.62 0.75
N ARG A 155 21.87 -0.67 1.53
CA ARG A 155 21.74 -0.58 3.01
C ARG A 155 20.26 -0.51 3.38
N ASP A 156 19.89 -1.12 4.51
CA ASP A 156 18.52 -1.44 4.88
C ASP A 156 17.58 -0.21 4.93
N PRO A 157 16.50 -0.19 4.14
CA PRO A 157 15.46 0.83 4.25
C PRO A 157 14.62 0.65 5.52
N VAL A 158 14.12 1.76 6.06
CA VAL A 158 13.31 1.77 7.29
C VAL A 158 11.83 1.66 6.92
N LEU A 159 11.21 0.52 7.23
CA LEU A 159 9.76 0.32 7.16
C LEU A 159 9.13 0.62 8.52
N LEU A 160 8.19 1.56 8.57
CA LEU A 160 7.42 1.87 9.77
C LEU A 160 5.96 1.47 9.55
N CYS A 161 5.50 0.42 10.23
CA CYS A 161 4.09 -0.03 10.20
C CYS A 161 3.35 0.47 11.45
N ALA A 162 2.16 1.05 11.27
CA ALA A 162 1.36 1.59 12.38
C ALA A 162 0.49 0.54 13.12
N PRO A 163 -0.16 -0.45 12.47
CA PRO A 163 -0.86 -1.51 13.19
C PRO A 163 0.05 -2.72 13.40
N VAL A 164 0.32 -3.04 14.67
CA VAL A 164 1.02 -4.27 15.07
C VAL A 164 0.07 -5.13 15.89
N ILE A 165 -0.65 -6.06 15.25
CA ILE A 165 -1.02 -7.30 15.94
C ILE A 165 0.29 -8.08 16.06
N PRO A 166 0.66 -8.60 17.25
CA PRO A 166 1.98 -9.20 17.48
C PRO A 166 2.09 -10.56 16.78
N VAL A 167 2.30 -10.58 15.47
CA VAL A 167 2.66 -11.78 14.70
C VAL A 167 3.83 -11.51 13.74
N VAL A 168 4.49 -10.35 13.83
CA VAL A 168 5.76 -10.14 13.12
C VAL A 168 6.93 -10.61 13.99
N ARG A 169 7.01 -11.93 14.18
CA ARG A 169 8.29 -12.62 14.29
C ARG A 169 8.28 -13.73 13.26
N SER A 170 9.15 -13.58 12.27
CA SER A 170 9.57 -14.61 11.34
C SER A 170 9.58 -15.99 12.00
N ILE A 171 8.78 -16.92 11.49
CA ILE A 171 9.00 -18.35 11.73
C ILE A 171 10.08 -18.74 10.71
N PRO A 172 11.33 -19.03 11.13
CA PRO A 172 12.32 -19.62 10.24
C PRO A 172 11.89 -21.05 9.85
N PRO A 173 12.39 -21.59 8.73
CA PRO A 173 11.95 -22.87 8.17
C PRO A 173 12.09 -24.06 9.12
#